data_AF-A0A975PHU1-F1
#
_entry.id   AF-A0A975PHU1-F1
#
_cell.length_a   1.000
_cell.length_b   1.000
_cell.length_c   1.000
_cell.angle_alpha   90.00
_cell.angle_beta   90.00
_cell.angle_gamma   90.00
#
_symmetry.space_group_name_H-M   'P 1'
#
loop_
_entity.id
_entity.type
_entity.pdbx_description
1 polymer ?
#
loop_
_entity_poly.entity_id
_entity_poly.type
_entity_poly.pdbx_seq_one_letter_code
_entity_poly.pdbx_strand_id
1 'polypeptide(L)'
;MTFHRYKDKIVKGLAILLASLMILGALAPVVFADEPTEITEENNGNEYEDNDADGENNGPENPVEEVKPLVWNISLYPESRDEDDWFNENTLYHRIRGLYYRDLNNDGRRMERLFVRMDFTVDEGELTFSNINNLIAGVGVYSDNSNISMVDVDFLNEIYNMTTNNEDTGKNEQQEFIDRYIFSYNTTDKTRATLYVPIKPLMSHMKYTVRLSPGVVEVTNTTRPNTTNETRLWTFNTMAVPSIGEADVIVQSILEDYDVTEPIIINGKFLDRSVEVFFNDIRAYRVNLREDGNQQYLEVYLPRGRNKLEAGLYSIIIQNSGQHVRELYGTLSVVPSSGYRLPPTEDFSYGVATPYGNVSGLRRGEIIRLDHLEPFKEQTLRNSLQGYILRSPIVEISSSNTNLSRFSAEIPMDNGQYEKYKVLRYNDVSRLWEEESSYLINVVDQKADILTYTTGIYVVVEPKY
;
A
#
# COMPACT_ATOMS: atom_id res chain seq x y z
N MET A 1 -27.89 -4.09 -46.15
CA MET A 1 -28.93 -3.27 -45.52
C MET A 1 -29.23 -3.79 -44.12
N THR A 2 -28.28 -3.69 -43.17
CA THR A 2 -28.50 -4.25 -41.80
C THR A 2 -27.50 -3.69 -40.77
N PHE A 3 -27.28 -2.37 -40.75
CA PHE A 3 -26.43 -1.72 -39.74
C PHE A 3 -27.10 -0.55 -38.99
N HIS A 4 -28.40 -0.34 -39.17
CA HIS A 4 -29.14 0.78 -38.56
C HIS A 4 -30.07 0.41 -37.41
N ARG A 5 -30.15 -0.87 -36.98
CA ARG A 5 -31.07 -1.29 -35.89
C ARG A 5 -30.44 -1.41 -34.49
N TYR A 6 -29.12 -1.21 -34.34
CA TYR A 6 -28.45 -1.38 -33.05
C TYR A 6 -28.26 -0.09 -32.23
N LYS A 7 -28.37 1.11 -32.84
CA LYS A 7 -28.20 2.38 -32.11
C LYS A 7 -29.41 2.75 -31.22
N ASP A 8 -30.63 2.39 -31.61
CA ASP A 8 -31.84 2.79 -30.86
C ASP A 8 -32.08 2.04 -29.55
N LYS A 9 -31.50 0.84 -29.36
CA LYS A 9 -31.62 0.10 -28.10
C LYS A 9 -30.69 0.61 -27.00
N ILE A 10 -29.52 1.16 -27.37
CA ILE A 10 -28.54 1.67 -26.40
C ILE A 10 -28.99 3.03 -25.84
N VAL A 11 -29.61 3.88 -26.67
CA VAL A 11 -30.10 5.20 -26.22
C VAL A 11 -31.32 5.07 -25.29
N LYS A 12 -32.19 4.08 -25.48
CA LYS A 12 -33.33 3.82 -24.58
C LYS A 12 -32.93 3.17 -23.25
N GLY A 13 -31.84 2.41 -23.21
CA GLY A 13 -31.29 1.85 -21.96
C GLY A 13 -30.66 2.92 -21.06
N LEU A 14 -29.98 3.92 -21.65
CA LEU A 14 -29.33 4.98 -20.89
C LEU A 14 -30.33 5.99 -20.28
N ALA A 15 -31.47 6.22 -20.94
CA ALA A 15 -32.50 7.14 -20.45
C ALA A 15 -33.25 6.62 -19.21
N ILE A 16 -33.38 5.30 -19.05
CA ILE A 16 -34.02 4.70 -17.87
C ILE A 16 -33.09 4.77 -16.65
N LEU A 17 -31.78 4.69 -16.85
CA LEU A 17 -30.79 4.77 -15.76
C LEU A 17 -30.61 6.21 -15.23
N LEU A 18 -30.82 7.23 -16.07
CA LEU A 18 -30.80 8.64 -15.66
C LEU A 18 -32.09 9.10 -14.97
N ALA A 19 -33.23 8.45 -15.21
CA ALA A 19 -34.48 8.76 -14.51
C ALA A 19 -34.52 8.21 -13.07
N SER A 20 -33.81 7.12 -12.78
CA SER A 20 -33.70 6.56 -11.43
C SER A 20 -32.77 7.34 -10.50
N LEU A 21 -31.90 8.21 -11.04
CA LEU A 21 -30.96 9.00 -10.25
C LEU A 21 -31.52 10.37 -9.78
N MET A 22 -32.72 10.76 -10.21
CA MET A 22 -33.33 12.06 -9.85
C MET A 22 -34.44 11.99 -8.78
N ILE A 23 -34.64 10.85 -8.10
CA ILE A 23 -35.65 10.69 -7.05
C ILE A 23 -35.06 10.71 -5.62
N LEU A 24 -33.74 10.85 -5.44
CA LEU A 24 -33.14 11.14 -4.13
C LEU A 24 -32.80 12.63 -4.00
N GLY A 25 -33.81 13.43 -3.65
CA GLY A 25 -33.65 14.87 -3.50
C GLY A 25 -34.72 15.50 -2.61
N ALA A 26 -34.81 15.05 -1.35
CA ALA A 26 -35.38 15.83 -0.25
C ALA A 26 -35.23 15.05 1.07
N LEU A 27 -34.12 15.23 1.79
CA LEU A 27 -34.09 15.01 3.23
C LEU A 27 -33.68 16.33 3.89
N ALA A 28 -34.56 16.81 4.76
CA ALA A 28 -34.46 18.06 5.50
C ALA A 28 -33.24 18.06 6.45
N PRO A 29 -32.70 19.23 6.80
CA PRO A 29 -31.63 19.32 7.79
C PRO A 29 -32.14 18.88 9.17
N VAL A 30 -31.50 17.87 9.74
CA VAL A 30 -31.64 17.51 11.16
C VAL A 30 -30.90 18.56 11.98
N VAL A 31 -31.66 19.37 12.70
CA VAL A 31 -31.17 20.31 13.71
C VAL A 31 -30.78 19.48 14.94
N PHE A 32 -29.50 19.50 15.30
CA PHE A 32 -29.04 19.01 16.60
C PHE A 32 -29.12 20.15 17.61
N ALA A 33 -30.06 20.02 18.55
CA ALA A 33 -30.11 20.77 19.80
C ALA A 33 -30.40 19.75 20.90
N ASP A 34 -29.42 19.50 21.77
CA ASP A 34 -29.43 19.91 23.17
C ASP A 34 -28.54 19.03 24.04
N GLU A 35 -27.93 19.70 25.01
CA GLU A 35 -27.03 19.22 26.04
C GLU A 35 -27.66 18.14 26.94
N PRO A 36 -26.86 17.25 27.56
CA PRO A 36 -27.38 16.33 28.56
C PRO A 36 -27.77 17.10 29.84
N THR A 37 -29.08 17.09 30.14
CA THR A 37 -29.65 17.55 31.40
C THR A 37 -29.30 16.56 32.51
N GLU A 38 -28.78 17.08 33.62
CA GLU A 38 -28.65 16.38 34.90
C GLU A 38 -30.00 15.80 35.32
N ILE A 39 -30.03 14.48 35.54
CA ILE A 39 -31.17 13.81 36.17
C ILE A 39 -30.97 13.95 37.68
N THR A 40 -31.66 14.92 38.28
CA THR A 40 -31.87 14.98 39.73
C THR A 40 -32.81 13.86 40.17
N GLU A 41 -32.39 13.11 41.18
CA GLU A 41 -33.17 12.09 41.87
C GLU A 41 -34.43 12.70 42.51
N GLU A 42 -35.61 12.39 41.97
CA GLU A 42 -36.88 12.58 42.67
C GLU A 42 -37.17 11.38 43.56
N ASN A 43 -37.02 11.62 44.87
CA ASN A 43 -37.56 10.83 45.97
C ASN A 43 -39.08 10.66 45.82
N ASN A 44 -39.54 9.49 45.40
CA ASN A 44 -40.91 9.04 45.65
C ASN A 44 -40.92 8.13 46.87
N GLY A 45 -41.24 8.73 48.01
CA GLY A 45 -41.61 8.02 49.23
C GLY A 45 -42.92 7.29 49.02
N ASN A 46 -42.85 5.96 48.97
CA ASN A 46 -43.98 5.09 49.28
C ASN A 46 -43.78 4.58 50.69
N GLU A 47 -44.61 5.08 51.61
CA GLU A 47 -44.89 4.48 52.90
C GLU A 47 -45.35 3.03 52.67
N TYR A 48 -44.53 2.07 53.12
CA TYR A 48 -44.98 0.70 53.35
C TYR A 48 -45.27 0.55 54.83
N GLU A 49 -46.49 0.11 55.09
CA GLU A 49 -47.03 -0.22 56.42
C GLU A 49 -46.13 -1.23 57.15
N ASP A 50 -45.80 -0.88 58.38
CA ASP A 50 -45.25 -1.76 59.41
C ASP A 50 -46.15 -3.01 59.55
N ASN A 51 -45.61 -4.16 59.20
CA ASN A 51 -46.07 -5.44 59.72
C ASN A 51 -44.93 -6.05 60.52
N ASP A 52 -44.93 -5.74 61.82
CA ASP A 52 -44.18 -6.44 62.86
C ASP A 52 -44.58 -7.92 62.86
N ALA A 53 -43.71 -8.77 62.31
CA ALA A 53 -43.76 -10.20 62.52
C ALA A 53 -42.34 -10.66 62.90
N ASP A 54 -42.05 -10.58 64.20
CA ASP A 54 -40.91 -11.20 64.85
C ASP A 54 -40.90 -12.71 64.59
N GLY A 55 -40.11 -13.10 63.61
CA GLY A 55 -39.78 -14.49 63.30
C GLY A 55 -38.27 -14.63 63.20
N GLU A 56 -37.60 -14.68 64.36
CA GLU A 56 -36.18 -15.04 64.47
C GLU A 56 -35.94 -16.43 63.86
N ASN A 57 -35.53 -16.48 62.59
CA ASN A 57 -35.04 -17.69 61.95
C ASN A 57 -33.54 -17.54 61.70
N ASN A 58 -32.76 -17.62 62.78
CA ASN A 58 -31.30 -17.69 62.76
C ASN A 58 -30.85 -19.07 62.26
N GLY A 59 -31.05 -19.34 60.98
CA GLY A 59 -30.33 -20.41 60.28
C GLY A 59 -28.91 -19.91 59.96
N PRO A 60 -27.85 -20.72 60.13
CA PRO A 60 -26.52 -20.31 59.74
C PRO A 60 -26.51 -20.04 58.23
N GLU A 61 -26.34 -18.77 57.85
CA GLU A 61 -26.05 -18.39 56.48
C GLU A 61 -24.74 -19.08 56.09
N ASN A 62 -24.86 -20.17 55.33
CA ASN A 62 -23.69 -20.79 54.70
C ASN A 62 -23.09 -19.71 53.80
N PRO A 63 -21.79 -19.40 53.93
CA PRO A 63 -21.15 -18.42 53.06
C PRO A 63 -21.36 -18.89 51.63
N VAL A 64 -22.08 -18.08 50.85
CA VAL A 64 -22.22 -18.30 49.41
C VAL A 64 -20.82 -18.19 48.85
N GLU A 65 -20.23 -19.34 48.52
CA GLU A 65 -18.88 -19.41 47.97
C GLU A 65 -18.89 -18.62 46.65
N GLU A 66 -18.17 -17.49 46.63
CA GLU A 66 -18.14 -16.59 45.47
C GLU A 66 -17.58 -17.36 44.27
N VAL A 67 -18.46 -17.67 43.31
CA VAL A 67 -18.07 -18.37 42.08
C VAL A 67 -17.20 -17.42 41.27
N LYS A 68 -15.89 -17.65 41.29
CA LYS A 68 -14.92 -16.87 40.49
C LYS A 68 -15.34 -16.86 39.01
N PRO A 69 -15.16 -15.76 38.26
CA PRO A 69 -15.47 -15.72 36.84
C PRO A 69 -14.54 -16.65 36.03
N LEU A 70 -15.00 -17.11 34.85
CA LEU A 70 -14.19 -17.98 33.98
C LEU A 70 -13.15 -17.12 33.27
N VAL A 71 -11.91 -17.59 33.21
CA VAL A 71 -10.83 -16.81 32.59
C VAL A 71 -10.66 -17.25 31.14
N TRP A 72 -11.04 -16.37 30.22
CA TRP A 72 -10.82 -16.56 28.78
C TRP A 72 -9.49 -15.95 28.34
N ASN A 73 -8.71 -16.72 27.60
CA ASN A 73 -7.56 -16.20 26.86
C ASN A 73 -7.78 -16.44 25.36
N ILE A 74 -7.88 -15.36 24.60
CA ILE A 74 -8.17 -15.39 23.16
C ILE A 74 -7.02 -14.71 22.44
N SER A 75 -6.29 -15.46 21.62
CA SER A 75 -5.26 -14.93 20.72
C SER A 75 -5.83 -14.78 19.31
N LEU A 76 -5.54 -13.65 18.67
CA LEU A 76 -6.20 -13.20 17.45
C LEU A 76 -5.16 -13.12 16.31
N TYR A 77 -5.55 -13.53 15.10
CA TYR A 77 -4.72 -13.37 13.92
C TYR A 77 -5.58 -13.17 12.65
N PRO A 78 -5.28 -12.16 11.81
CA PRO A 78 -4.30 -11.09 12.05
C PRO A 78 -4.77 -10.12 13.14
N GLU A 79 -3.81 -9.57 13.88
CA GLU A 79 -4.03 -8.53 14.90
C GLU A 79 -2.87 -7.53 14.81
N SER A 80 -3.18 -6.28 14.47
CA SER A 80 -2.18 -5.20 14.49
C SER A 80 -2.02 -4.72 15.93
N ARG A 81 -0.81 -4.77 16.47
CA ARG A 81 -0.50 -4.22 17.80
C ARG A 81 -0.27 -2.72 17.72
N ASP A 82 0.32 -2.28 16.61
CA ASP A 82 0.57 -0.89 16.27
C ASP A 82 -0.04 -0.56 14.90
N GLU A 83 -0.24 0.73 14.59
CA GLU A 83 -0.78 1.17 13.29
C GLU A 83 0.10 0.74 12.09
N ASP A 84 1.39 0.45 12.35
CA ASP A 84 2.37 0.05 11.34
C ASP A 84 2.40 -1.45 11.06
N ASP A 85 1.67 -2.28 11.81
CA ASP A 85 1.65 -3.72 11.57
C ASP A 85 0.76 -4.05 10.37
N TRP A 86 1.38 -4.38 9.23
CA TRP A 86 0.68 -4.73 8.00
C TRP A 86 0.72 -6.23 7.70
N PHE A 87 -0.41 -6.75 7.25
CA PHE A 87 -0.58 -8.16 6.88
C PHE A 87 -0.77 -8.28 5.37
N ASN A 88 -0.02 -9.18 4.73
CA ASN A 88 -0.31 -9.51 3.34
C ASN A 88 -1.63 -10.30 3.29
N GLU A 89 -2.67 -9.65 2.76
CA GLU A 89 -4.03 -10.17 2.67
C GLU A 89 -4.12 -11.46 1.87
N ASN A 90 -3.19 -11.72 0.96
CA ASN A 90 -3.13 -12.94 0.17
C ASN A 90 -2.47 -14.11 0.91
N THR A 91 -1.93 -13.87 2.11
CA THR A 91 -1.25 -14.90 2.92
C THR A 91 -2.05 -15.34 4.14
N LEU A 92 -3.26 -14.83 4.33
CA LEU A 92 -4.18 -15.22 5.41
C LEU A 92 -4.82 -16.60 5.19
N TYR A 93 -4.17 -17.49 4.43
CA TYR A 93 -4.68 -18.81 4.14
C TYR A 93 -4.42 -19.78 5.30
N HIS A 94 -5.39 -20.65 5.57
CA HIS A 94 -5.17 -21.81 6.41
C HIS A 94 -4.57 -22.94 5.56
N ARG A 95 -3.31 -23.31 5.84
CA ARG A 95 -2.65 -24.43 5.14
C ARG A 95 -3.15 -25.79 5.65
N ILE A 96 -4.26 -26.27 5.12
CA ILE A 96 -4.72 -27.64 5.39
C ILE A 96 -4.02 -28.59 4.43
N ARG A 97 -3.18 -29.48 4.97
CA ARG A 97 -2.48 -30.50 4.18
C ARG A 97 -3.49 -31.57 3.74
N GLY A 98 -3.63 -31.73 2.43
CA GLY A 98 -4.05 -33.01 1.84
C GLY A 98 -5.54 -33.19 1.55
N LEU A 99 -6.37 -32.16 1.63
CA LEU A 99 -7.78 -32.27 1.27
C LEU A 99 -8.15 -31.23 0.21
N TYR A 100 -8.10 -31.71 -1.02
CA TYR A 100 -8.75 -31.11 -2.18
C TYR A 100 -10.25 -31.34 -2.03
N TYR A 101 -10.89 -30.65 -1.07
CA TYR A 101 -12.33 -30.52 -1.19
C TYR A 101 -12.62 -29.76 -2.50
N ARG A 102 -13.75 -30.09 -3.11
CA ARG A 102 -14.12 -29.85 -4.51
C ARG A 102 -14.30 -28.37 -4.89
N ASP A 103 -13.63 -27.45 -4.20
CA ASP A 103 -13.39 -26.06 -4.60
C ASP A 103 -12.31 -25.98 -5.68
N LEU A 104 -12.44 -26.84 -6.67
CA LEU A 104 -11.98 -26.48 -7.98
C LEU A 104 -13.00 -25.47 -8.48
N ASN A 105 -12.57 -24.28 -8.86
CA ASN A 105 -13.42 -23.47 -9.72
C ASN A 105 -13.80 -24.29 -10.98
N ASN A 106 -14.79 -23.83 -11.74
CA ASN A 106 -15.27 -24.55 -12.93
C ASN A 106 -14.15 -24.96 -13.90
N ASP A 107 -12.97 -24.34 -13.79
CA ASP A 107 -11.76 -24.59 -14.58
C ASP A 107 -10.77 -25.60 -13.96
N GLY A 108 -11.11 -26.26 -12.86
CA GLY A 108 -10.24 -27.27 -12.25
C GLY A 108 -9.08 -26.71 -11.41
N ARG A 109 -9.09 -25.42 -11.03
CA ARG A 109 -8.03 -24.79 -10.22
C ARG A 109 -8.43 -24.70 -8.75
N ARG A 110 -7.44 -24.95 -7.88
CA ARG A 110 -7.58 -24.84 -6.42
C ARG A 110 -8.00 -23.42 -6.05
N MET A 111 -9.11 -23.27 -5.34
CA MET A 111 -9.43 -22.00 -4.70
C MET A 111 -8.76 -21.96 -3.33
N GLU A 112 -7.88 -20.98 -3.15
CA GLU A 112 -7.32 -20.67 -1.84
C GLU A 112 -8.29 -19.74 -1.12
N ARG A 113 -8.76 -20.15 0.06
CA ARG A 113 -9.66 -19.35 0.90
C ARG A 113 -8.86 -18.66 1.99
N LEU A 114 -9.27 -17.44 2.32
CA LEU A 114 -8.67 -16.63 3.36
C LEU A 114 -9.44 -16.83 4.66
N PHE A 115 -8.74 -16.75 5.80
CA PHE A 115 -9.33 -16.95 7.11
C PHE A 115 -8.79 -15.94 8.12
N VAL A 116 -9.66 -15.48 9.01
CA VAL A 116 -9.26 -14.94 10.31
C VAL A 116 -9.21 -16.10 11.31
N ARG A 117 -8.18 -16.14 12.16
CA ARG A 117 -7.96 -17.19 13.16
C ARG A 117 -8.11 -16.62 14.57
N MET A 118 -8.77 -17.38 15.43
CA MET A 118 -8.93 -17.08 16.86
C MET A 118 -8.59 -18.33 17.67
N ASP A 119 -7.59 -18.24 18.52
CA ASP A 119 -7.15 -19.33 19.40
C ASP A 119 -7.71 -19.09 20.80
N PHE A 120 -8.59 -19.98 21.26
CA PHE A 120 -9.25 -19.91 22.56
C PHE A 120 -8.54 -20.81 23.57
N THR A 121 -8.40 -20.34 24.81
CA THR A 121 -7.97 -21.12 25.97
C THR A 121 -8.83 -20.75 27.18
N VAL A 122 -9.28 -21.76 27.92
CA VAL A 122 -10.01 -21.61 29.19
C VAL A 122 -9.30 -22.36 30.32
N ASP A 123 -9.62 -22.04 31.57
CA ASP A 123 -9.03 -22.66 32.75
C ASP A 123 -9.72 -23.98 33.16
N GLU A 124 -11.01 -24.13 32.84
CA GLU A 124 -11.79 -25.35 33.07
C GLU A 124 -12.83 -25.62 31.98
N GLY A 125 -13.28 -26.88 31.88
CA GLY A 125 -14.31 -27.32 30.94
C GLY A 125 -13.78 -27.72 29.56
N GLU A 126 -14.71 -27.88 28.62
CA GLU A 126 -14.46 -28.30 27.24
C GLU A 126 -15.00 -27.26 26.27
N LEU A 127 -14.14 -26.74 25.39
CA LEU A 127 -14.53 -25.79 24.36
C LEU A 127 -15.29 -26.51 23.23
N THR A 128 -16.46 -25.95 22.89
CA THR A 128 -17.35 -26.46 21.85
C THR A 128 -17.78 -25.34 20.91
N PHE A 129 -17.99 -25.66 19.65
CA PHE A 129 -18.52 -24.73 18.66
C PHE A 129 -20.04 -24.76 18.70
N SER A 130 -20.69 -23.60 18.81
CA SER A 130 -22.15 -23.54 18.94
C SER A 130 -22.86 -24.02 17.69
N ASN A 131 -22.66 -23.35 16.54
CA ASN A 131 -23.12 -23.72 15.20
C ASN A 131 -22.77 -22.62 14.17
N ILE A 132 -22.97 -22.92 12.89
CA ILE A 132 -22.70 -21.99 11.77
C ILE A 132 -23.57 -20.73 11.81
N ASN A 133 -24.84 -20.82 12.23
CA ASN A 133 -25.72 -19.65 12.29
C ASN A 133 -25.23 -18.64 13.33
N ASN A 134 -24.78 -19.13 14.48
CA ASN A 134 -24.16 -18.31 15.51
C ASN A 134 -22.85 -17.70 15.01
N LEU A 135 -22.06 -18.41 14.22
CA LEU A 135 -20.86 -17.84 13.58
C LEU A 135 -21.21 -16.71 12.62
N ILE A 136 -22.19 -16.90 11.73
CA ILE A 136 -22.63 -15.89 10.75
C ILE A 136 -23.17 -14.64 11.44
N ALA A 137 -23.95 -14.81 12.51
CA ALA A 137 -24.53 -13.69 13.26
C ALA A 137 -23.52 -13.03 14.22
N GLY A 138 -22.61 -13.84 14.76
CA GLY A 138 -21.71 -13.46 15.85
C GLY A 138 -20.38 -12.90 15.37
N VAL A 139 -19.92 -13.21 14.16
CA VAL A 139 -18.66 -12.70 13.63
C VAL A 139 -18.88 -11.75 12.47
N GLY A 140 -18.25 -10.58 12.54
CA GLY A 140 -18.23 -9.60 11.47
C GLY A 140 -16.80 -9.13 11.19
N VAL A 141 -16.48 -8.95 9.92
CA VAL A 141 -15.20 -8.39 9.46
C VAL A 141 -15.54 -7.23 8.55
N TYR A 142 -15.25 -6.00 8.94
CA TYR A 142 -15.67 -4.79 8.23
C TYR A 142 -14.45 -3.98 7.83
N SER A 143 -14.45 -3.38 6.64
CA SER A 143 -13.44 -2.36 6.34
C SER A 143 -13.85 -1.04 7.00
N ASP A 144 -12.89 -0.21 7.37
CA ASP A 144 -13.15 1.07 8.06
C ASP A 144 -14.11 2.01 7.29
N ASN A 145 -14.24 1.83 5.97
CA ASN A 145 -15.09 2.65 5.10
C ASN A 145 -16.37 1.93 4.64
N SER A 146 -16.70 0.75 5.18
CA SER A 146 -17.87 -0.03 4.73
C SER A 146 -18.51 -0.86 5.84
N ASN A 147 -19.84 -0.89 5.85
CA ASN A 147 -20.61 -1.77 6.73
C ASN A 147 -20.84 -3.18 6.14
N ILE A 148 -20.22 -3.49 4.99
CA ILE A 148 -20.34 -4.79 4.35
C ILE A 148 -19.39 -5.77 5.05
N SER A 149 -19.94 -6.87 5.56
CA SER A 149 -19.14 -7.94 6.15
C SER A 149 -18.34 -8.67 5.08
N MET A 150 -17.06 -8.87 5.36
CA MET A 150 -16.12 -9.67 4.57
C MET A 150 -16.17 -11.15 4.97
N VAL A 151 -17.00 -11.55 5.93
CA VAL A 151 -17.23 -12.99 6.20
C VAL A 151 -17.81 -13.64 4.94
N ASP A 152 -17.25 -14.79 4.55
CA ASP A 152 -17.71 -15.56 3.39
C ASP A 152 -18.96 -16.38 3.76
N VAL A 153 -20.08 -15.66 3.89
CA VAL A 153 -21.38 -16.24 4.28
C VAL A 153 -21.88 -17.27 3.25
N ASP A 154 -21.55 -17.09 1.97
CA ASP A 154 -21.93 -18.03 0.92
C ASP A 154 -21.26 -19.39 1.16
N PHE A 155 -19.96 -19.39 1.44
CA PHE A 155 -19.24 -20.61 1.82
C PHE A 155 -19.73 -21.23 3.13
N LEU A 156 -20.03 -20.42 4.15
CA LEU A 156 -20.60 -20.94 5.39
C LEU A 156 -21.98 -21.59 5.17
N ASN A 157 -22.81 -21.01 4.30
CA ASN A 157 -24.09 -21.59 3.91
C ASN A 157 -23.93 -22.90 3.12
N GLU A 158 -22.88 -23.03 2.30
CA GLU A 158 -22.57 -24.30 1.63
C GLU A 158 -22.28 -25.41 2.66
N ILE A 159 -21.47 -25.12 3.69
CA ILE A 159 -21.19 -26.07 4.79
C ILE A 159 -22.46 -26.37 5.58
N TYR A 160 -23.29 -25.36 5.85
CA TYR A 160 -24.56 -25.52 6.55
C TYR A 160 -25.52 -26.47 5.82
N ASN A 161 -25.50 -26.44 4.49
CA ASN A 161 -26.37 -27.26 3.64
C ASN A 161 -25.75 -28.62 3.26
N MET A 162 -24.54 -28.96 3.73
CA MET A 162 -23.97 -30.30 3.55
C MET A 162 -24.86 -31.36 4.23
N THR A 163 -25.03 -32.50 3.57
CA THR A 163 -25.96 -33.54 4.03
C THR A 163 -25.44 -34.16 5.33
N THR A 164 -26.25 -34.13 6.39
CA THR A 164 -25.84 -34.54 7.74
C THR A 164 -25.73 -36.05 7.92
N ASN A 165 -26.18 -36.85 6.96
CA ASN A 165 -26.12 -38.31 7.00
C ASN A 165 -25.75 -38.86 5.63
N ASN A 166 -24.49 -39.24 5.45
CA ASN A 166 -24.15 -40.14 4.37
C ASN A 166 -24.46 -41.57 4.84
N GLU A 167 -25.58 -42.13 4.36
CA GLU A 167 -26.08 -43.46 4.74
C GLU A 167 -25.01 -44.55 4.58
N ASP A 168 -24.06 -44.37 3.66
CA ASP A 168 -23.01 -45.33 3.36
C ASP A 168 -21.86 -45.35 4.40
N THR A 169 -21.63 -44.24 5.12
CA THR A 169 -20.52 -44.14 6.09
C THR A 169 -20.98 -43.96 7.54
N GLY A 170 -22.24 -43.61 7.76
CA GLY A 170 -22.78 -43.31 9.09
C GLY A 170 -22.15 -42.09 9.75
N LYS A 171 -21.42 -41.27 8.99
CA LYS A 171 -20.73 -40.08 9.47
C LYS A 171 -21.45 -38.81 9.06
N ASN A 172 -21.48 -37.85 9.96
CA ASN A 172 -21.99 -36.52 9.70
C ASN A 172 -20.91 -35.71 8.95
N GLU A 173 -21.01 -35.66 7.62
CA GLU A 173 -20.04 -34.97 6.76
C GLU A 173 -19.89 -33.49 7.12
N GLN A 174 -21.00 -32.84 7.49
CA GLN A 174 -20.98 -31.45 7.95
C GLN A 174 -20.11 -31.30 9.21
N GLN A 175 -20.27 -32.19 10.20
CA GLN A 175 -19.48 -32.11 11.43
C GLN A 175 -17.99 -32.36 11.16
N GLU A 176 -17.66 -33.36 10.32
CA GLU A 176 -16.27 -33.60 9.92
C GLU A 176 -15.67 -32.37 9.20
N PHE A 177 -16.48 -31.63 8.45
CA PHE A 177 -16.05 -30.40 7.80
C PHE A 177 -15.82 -29.28 8.82
N ILE A 178 -16.77 -29.07 9.74
CA ILE A 178 -16.65 -28.07 10.80
C ILE A 178 -15.39 -28.33 11.64
N ASP A 179 -15.21 -29.55 12.14
CA ASP A 179 -14.08 -29.94 12.99
C ASP A 179 -12.73 -29.73 12.30
N ARG A 180 -12.71 -29.80 10.97
CA ARG A 180 -11.50 -29.70 10.16
C ARG A 180 -11.18 -28.28 9.70
N TYR A 181 -12.20 -27.49 9.33
CA TYR A 181 -12.02 -26.24 8.60
C TYR A 181 -12.45 -25.00 9.38
N ILE A 182 -13.38 -25.16 10.32
CA ILE A 182 -13.98 -24.04 11.05
C ILE A 182 -13.56 -24.05 12.51
N PHE A 183 -13.66 -25.19 13.19
CA PHE A 183 -13.38 -25.28 14.61
C PHE A 183 -12.49 -26.49 14.94
N SER A 184 -11.19 -26.25 14.99
CA SER A 184 -10.20 -27.27 15.33
C SER A 184 -9.94 -27.27 16.83
N TYR A 185 -10.47 -28.25 17.55
CA TYR A 185 -10.17 -28.44 18.97
C TYR A 185 -9.00 -29.41 19.18
N ASN A 186 -8.24 -29.23 20.26
CA ASN A 186 -7.17 -30.16 20.60
C ASN A 186 -7.77 -31.39 21.32
N THR A 187 -7.67 -32.56 20.70
CA THR A 187 -8.24 -33.81 21.25
C THR A 187 -7.61 -34.24 22.58
N THR A 188 -6.39 -33.78 22.88
CA THR A 188 -5.68 -34.08 24.13
C THR A 188 -5.96 -33.02 25.20
N ASP A 189 -6.19 -31.77 24.78
CA ASP A 189 -6.42 -30.63 25.64
C ASP A 189 -7.69 -29.89 25.20
N LYS A 190 -8.83 -30.32 25.74
CA LYS A 190 -10.14 -29.75 25.41
C LYS A 190 -10.36 -28.32 25.92
N THR A 191 -9.42 -27.80 26.71
CA THR A 191 -9.43 -26.39 27.12
C THR A 191 -8.94 -25.45 26.03
N ARG A 192 -8.49 -26.01 24.88
CA ARG A 192 -7.96 -25.26 23.74
C ARG A 192 -8.65 -25.61 22.44
N ALA A 193 -9.05 -24.57 21.72
CA ALA A 193 -9.61 -24.71 20.38
C ALA A 193 -9.27 -23.51 19.50
N THR A 194 -9.23 -23.72 18.19
CA THR A 194 -9.01 -22.68 17.19
C THR A 194 -10.23 -22.56 16.29
N LEU A 195 -10.77 -21.35 16.20
CA LEU A 195 -11.80 -20.97 15.25
C LEU A 195 -11.17 -20.31 14.03
N TYR A 196 -11.55 -20.78 12.84
CA TYR A 196 -11.20 -20.22 11.55
C TYR A 196 -12.46 -19.67 10.89
N VAL A 197 -12.45 -18.37 10.63
CA VAL A 197 -13.58 -17.68 10.02
C VAL A 197 -13.24 -17.38 8.57
N PRO A 198 -13.91 -18.00 7.60
CA PRO A 198 -13.63 -17.76 6.19
C PRO A 198 -14.03 -16.33 5.82
N ILE A 199 -13.16 -15.66 5.07
CA ILE A 199 -13.37 -14.29 4.61
C ILE A 199 -13.20 -14.20 3.09
N LYS A 200 -13.90 -13.23 2.51
CA LYS A 200 -13.76 -12.81 1.13
C LYS A 200 -12.37 -12.19 0.89
N PRO A 201 -11.90 -12.14 -0.37
CA PRO A 201 -10.70 -11.40 -0.72
C PRO A 201 -10.73 -9.98 -0.18
N LEU A 202 -9.68 -9.59 0.54
CA LEU A 202 -9.53 -8.26 1.11
C LEU A 202 -8.85 -7.33 0.10
N MET A 203 -9.06 -6.04 0.25
CA MET A 203 -8.35 -5.02 -0.51
C MET A 203 -7.03 -4.69 0.20
N SER A 204 -5.97 -4.47 -0.57
CA SER A 204 -4.69 -3.97 -0.08
C SER A 204 -4.83 -2.56 0.49
N HIS A 205 -3.95 -2.18 1.42
CA HIS A 205 -3.90 -0.86 2.06
C HIS A 205 -5.22 -0.44 2.72
N MET A 206 -5.89 -1.35 3.41
CA MET A 206 -7.15 -1.08 4.11
C MET A 206 -7.09 -1.57 5.55
N LYS A 207 -7.71 -0.81 6.45
CA LYS A 207 -7.93 -1.23 7.83
C LYS A 207 -9.24 -1.99 7.93
N TYR A 208 -9.19 -3.10 8.64
CA TYR A 208 -10.32 -3.96 8.92
C TYR A 208 -10.55 -4.07 10.41
N THR A 209 -11.82 -4.00 10.81
CA THR A 209 -12.29 -4.22 12.17
C THR A 209 -13.00 -5.58 12.24
N VAL A 210 -12.53 -6.45 13.13
CA VAL A 210 -13.16 -7.75 13.38
C VAL A 210 -13.91 -7.69 14.70
N ARG A 211 -15.17 -8.11 14.67
CA ARG A 211 -16.03 -8.25 15.84
C ARG A 211 -16.37 -9.72 16.04
N LEU A 212 -16.13 -10.22 17.25
CA LEU A 212 -16.63 -11.49 17.75
C LEU A 212 -17.65 -11.19 18.85
N SER A 213 -18.91 -11.58 18.67
CA SER A 213 -19.96 -11.50 19.68
C SER A 213 -20.02 -12.78 20.53
N PRO A 214 -20.67 -12.74 21.70
CA PRO A 214 -20.86 -13.93 22.53
C PRO A 214 -21.69 -15.00 21.84
N GLY A 215 -21.50 -16.26 22.25
CA GLY A 215 -22.31 -17.40 21.80
C GLY A 215 -21.83 -18.07 20.50
N VAL A 216 -20.59 -17.81 20.09
CA VAL A 216 -19.94 -18.51 18.96
C VAL A 216 -19.18 -19.74 19.45
N VAL A 217 -18.53 -19.62 20.61
CA VAL A 217 -17.82 -20.71 21.30
C VAL A 217 -18.38 -20.83 22.72
N GLU A 218 -18.63 -22.06 23.13
CA GLU A 218 -19.25 -22.42 24.40
C GLU A 218 -18.32 -23.32 25.23
N VAL A 219 -18.38 -23.18 26.55
CA VAL A 219 -17.72 -24.07 27.50
C VAL A 219 -18.74 -25.05 28.05
N THR A 220 -18.48 -26.32 27.83
CA THR A 220 -19.27 -27.44 28.35
C THR A 220 -18.48 -28.18 29.44
N ASN A 221 -19.12 -29.13 30.13
CA ASN A 221 -18.49 -29.94 31.17
C ASN A 221 -17.77 -29.11 32.27
N THR A 222 -18.41 -28.01 32.65
CA THR A 222 -17.94 -27.09 33.70
C THR A 222 -19.03 -26.94 34.77
N THR A 223 -18.65 -26.44 35.94
CA THR A 223 -19.57 -26.07 37.01
C THR A 223 -20.51 -24.91 36.63
N ARG A 224 -20.22 -24.22 35.51
CA ARG A 224 -20.93 -23.04 35.01
C ARG A 224 -21.60 -23.32 33.66
N PRO A 225 -22.80 -23.91 33.64
CA PRO A 225 -23.49 -24.19 32.38
C PRO A 225 -23.77 -22.88 31.60
N ASN A 226 -23.83 -22.99 30.28
CA ASN A 226 -24.12 -21.88 29.35
C ASN A 226 -23.08 -20.74 29.35
N THR A 227 -21.82 -21.04 29.70
CA THR A 227 -20.74 -20.04 29.59
C THR A 227 -20.28 -19.93 28.15
N THR A 228 -20.38 -18.74 27.56
CA THR A 228 -19.96 -18.48 26.17
C THR A 228 -18.73 -17.57 26.12
N ASN A 229 -18.08 -17.51 24.96
CA ASN A 229 -17.02 -16.53 24.72
C ASN A 229 -17.52 -15.10 24.99
N GLU A 230 -16.60 -14.22 25.36
CA GLU A 230 -16.85 -12.79 25.51
C GLU A 230 -16.83 -12.08 24.16
N THR A 231 -17.36 -10.85 24.14
CA THR A 231 -17.21 -9.96 22.99
C THR A 231 -15.73 -9.59 22.81
N ARG A 232 -15.23 -9.68 21.57
CA ARG A 232 -13.91 -9.15 21.19
C ARG A 232 -14.04 -8.25 19.97
N LEU A 233 -13.26 -7.18 19.98
CA LEU A 233 -13.16 -6.22 18.89
C LEU A 233 -11.67 -5.90 18.71
N TRP A 234 -11.16 -6.08 17.50
CA TRP A 234 -9.78 -5.73 17.17
C TRP A 234 -9.67 -5.30 15.72
N THR A 235 -8.52 -4.77 15.35
CA THR A 235 -8.26 -4.29 13.99
C THR A 235 -6.98 -4.86 13.42
N PHE A 236 -6.90 -4.91 12.10
CA PHE A 236 -5.66 -5.15 11.38
C PHE A 236 -5.60 -4.37 10.07
N ASN A 237 -4.39 -4.09 9.62
CA ASN A 237 -4.14 -3.39 8.36
C ASN A 237 -3.66 -4.38 7.29
N THR A 238 -4.17 -4.26 6.06
CA THR A 238 -3.63 -5.00 4.92
C THR A 238 -2.45 -4.27 4.29
N MET A 239 -1.53 -5.05 3.74
CA MET A 239 -0.30 -4.58 3.13
C MET A 239 -0.60 -3.58 2.01
N ALA A 240 0.23 -2.56 1.90
CA ALA A 240 0.11 -1.54 0.87
C ALA A 240 1.18 -1.71 -0.22
N VAL A 241 0.85 -1.30 -1.44
CA VAL A 241 1.86 -1.12 -2.50
C VAL A 241 2.66 0.14 -2.17
N PRO A 242 4.01 0.09 -2.16
CA PRO A 242 4.83 1.27 -1.94
C PRO A 242 4.44 2.41 -2.91
N SER A 243 4.24 3.61 -2.37
CA SER A 243 3.95 4.80 -3.17
C SER A 243 5.21 5.63 -3.31
N ILE A 244 5.88 5.47 -4.44
CA ILE A 244 7.16 6.10 -4.79
C ILE A 244 7.09 6.56 -6.24
N GLY A 245 7.48 7.81 -6.49
CA GLY A 245 7.71 8.38 -7.82
C GLY A 245 9.20 8.45 -8.17
N GLU A 246 9.51 8.67 -9.44
CA GLU A 246 10.90 8.81 -9.91
C GLU A 246 11.63 9.99 -9.25
N ALA A 247 10.91 11.10 -9.02
CA ALA A 247 11.43 12.29 -8.35
C ALA A 247 11.80 12.06 -6.88
N ASP A 248 11.28 10.99 -6.27
CA ASP A 248 11.55 10.64 -4.87
C ASP A 248 12.89 9.93 -4.68
N VAL A 249 13.51 9.47 -5.78
CA VAL A 249 14.88 8.94 -5.81
C VAL A 249 15.86 10.10 -5.91
N ILE A 250 16.58 10.39 -4.83
CA ILE A 250 17.44 11.58 -4.74
C ILE A 250 18.66 11.45 -5.67
N VAL A 251 19.25 10.25 -5.73
CA VAL A 251 20.44 9.95 -6.54
C VAL A 251 20.07 8.98 -7.66
N GLN A 252 20.07 9.49 -8.89
CA GLN A 252 19.70 8.74 -10.09
C GLN A 252 20.91 8.40 -10.98
N SER A 253 22.12 8.88 -10.64
CA SER A 253 23.34 8.58 -11.40
C SER A 253 24.53 8.39 -10.46
N ILE A 254 25.26 7.29 -10.64
CA ILE A 254 26.43 6.92 -9.81
C ILE A 254 27.54 6.37 -10.69
N LEU A 255 28.79 6.43 -10.22
CA LEU A 255 29.90 5.77 -10.89
C LEU A 255 29.93 4.28 -10.54
N GLU A 256 30.39 3.43 -11.45
CA GLU A 256 30.55 1.98 -11.25
C GLU A 256 31.49 1.64 -10.07
N ASP A 257 32.39 2.55 -9.69
CA ASP A 257 33.24 2.45 -8.51
C ASP A 257 32.59 3.00 -7.21
N TYR A 258 31.27 3.18 -7.19
CA TYR A 258 30.50 3.73 -6.06
C TYR A 258 30.92 3.18 -4.68
N ASP A 259 30.89 4.07 -3.68
CA ASP A 259 31.13 3.71 -2.29
C ASP A 259 29.95 2.89 -1.75
N VAL A 260 30.20 1.61 -1.47
CA VAL A 260 29.20 0.68 -0.94
C VAL A 260 28.72 1.02 0.48
N THR A 261 29.37 1.98 1.13
CA THR A 261 28.98 2.48 2.46
C THR A 261 28.07 3.70 2.39
N GLU A 262 27.90 4.31 1.21
CA GLU A 262 27.01 5.44 0.99
C GLU A 262 25.68 4.94 0.41
N PRO A 263 24.55 5.14 1.12
CA PRO A 263 23.25 4.74 0.60
C PRO A 263 22.74 5.75 -0.43
N ILE A 264 21.94 5.29 -1.39
CA ILE A 264 21.01 6.18 -2.09
C ILE A 264 19.77 6.37 -1.23
N ILE A 265 19.18 7.57 -1.30
CA ILE A 265 17.98 7.90 -0.55
C ILE A 265 16.77 7.84 -1.46
N ILE A 266 15.74 7.09 -1.04
CA ILE A 266 14.46 6.98 -1.74
C ILE A 266 13.36 7.41 -0.78
N ASN A 267 12.72 8.54 -1.08
CA ASN A 267 11.54 8.96 -0.32
C ASN A 267 10.32 8.14 -0.73
N GLY A 268 9.37 7.96 0.18
CA GLY A 268 8.16 7.20 -0.16
C GLY A 268 7.11 7.22 0.91
N LYS A 269 5.96 6.67 0.56
CA LYS A 269 4.89 6.36 1.52
C LYS A 269 4.56 4.88 1.44
N PHE A 270 3.94 4.39 2.50
CA PHE A 270 3.51 3.00 2.61
C PHE A 270 4.69 2.03 2.51
N LEU A 271 5.76 2.33 3.26
CA LEU A 271 6.97 1.51 3.32
C LEU A 271 6.91 0.61 4.55
N ASP A 272 7.00 -0.70 4.34
CA ASP A 272 7.00 -1.67 5.45
C ASP A 272 8.42 -1.87 6.00
N ARG A 273 8.52 -2.32 7.26
CA ARG A 273 9.83 -2.65 7.88
C ARG A 273 10.56 -3.79 7.16
N SER A 274 9.83 -4.67 6.47
CA SER A 274 10.39 -5.77 5.67
C SER A 274 10.62 -5.41 4.20
N VAL A 275 10.49 -4.12 3.83
CA VAL A 275 10.68 -3.66 2.46
C VAL A 275 12.02 -4.09 1.87
N GLU A 276 11.97 -4.61 0.66
CA GLU A 276 13.13 -4.99 -0.12
C GLU A 276 13.24 -4.12 -1.37
N VAL A 277 14.48 -3.83 -1.77
CA VAL A 277 14.77 -3.04 -2.98
C VAL A 277 15.68 -3.85 -3.90
N PHE A 278 15.38 -3.83 -5.19
CA PHE A 278 16.15 -4.48 -6.24
C PHE A 278 16.48 -3.48 -7.34
N PHE A 279 17.61 -3.69 -7.99
CA PHE A 279 18.07 -2.99 -9.18
C PHE A 279 17.99 -3.99 -10.33
N ASN A 280 16.95 -3.89 -11.16
CA ASN A 280 16.47 -5.00 -11.98
C ASN A 280 16.25 -6.26 -11.12
N ASP A 281 16.99 -7.33 -11.38
CA ASP A 281 16.94 -8.60 -10.63
C ASP A 281 17.96 -8.68 -9.47
N ILE A 282 18.79 -7.64 -9.28
CA ILE A 282 19.86 -7.62 -8.28
C ILE A 282 19.37 -6.97 -6.98
N ARG A 283 19.21 -7.77 -5.93
CA ARG A 283 18.80 -7.26 -4.61
C ARG A 283 19.84 -6.29 -4.02
N ALA A 284 19.36 -5.17 -3.47
CA ALA A 284 20.15 -4.23 -2.69
C ALA A 284 20.90 -4.96 -1.55
N TYR A 285 22.06 -4.44 -1.17
CA TYR A 285 22.86 -5.05 -0.11
C TYR A 285 22.17 -4.91 1.26
N ARG A 286 21.61 -3.73 1.53
CA ARG A 286 20.88 -3.42 2.75
C ARG A 286 19.87 -2.32 2.47
N VAL A 287 18.72 -2.40 3.13
CA VAL A 287 17.70 -1.34 3.11
C VAL A 287 17.40 -1.01 4.56
N ASN A 288 17.52 0.27 4.93
CA ASN A 288 17.06 0.74 6.23
C ASN A 288 15.86 1.68 6.01
N LEU A 289 14.72 1.34 6.59
CA LEU A 289 13.60 2.27 6.70
C LEU A 289 13.92 3.32 7.78
N ARG A 290 13.73 4.59 7.44
CA ARG A 290 13.91 5.74 8.31
C ARG A 290 12.67 6.62 8.29
N GLU A 291 12.49 7.35 9.36
CA GLU A 291 11.40 8.31 9.52
C GLU A 291 12.00 9.64 9.96
N ASP A 292 11.57 10.71 9.30
CA ASP A 292 11.87 12.09 9.68
C ASP A 292 10.55 12.87 9.75
N GLY A 293 10.03 13.04 10.96
CA GLY A 293 8.70 13.58 11.20
C GLY A 293 7.61 12.68 10.60
N ASN A 294 6.83 13.22 9.66
CA ASN A 294 5.76 12.49 8.96
C ASN A 294 6.21 11.88 7.63
N GLN A 295 7.50 11.91 7.32
CA GLN A 295 8.05 11.43 6.06
C GLN A 295 8.87 10.16 6.29
N GLN A 296 8.53 9.12 5.53
CA GLN A 296 9.30 7.88 5.48
C GLN A 296 10.27 7.93 4.29
N TYR A 297 11.46 7.35 4.47
CA TYR A 297 12.43 7.18 3.40
C TYR A 297 13.30 5.94 3.63
N LEU A 298 13.88 5.44 2.55
CA LEU A 298 14.79 4.31 2.56
C LEU A 298 16.23 4.79 2.38
N GLU A 299 17.13 4.35 3.26
CA GLU A 299 18.56 4.29 2.96
C GLU A 299 18.84 2.96 2.24
N VAL A 300 19.05 3.02 0.93
CA VAL A 300 19.29 1.84 0.10
C VAL A 300 20.78 1.73 -0.20
N TYR A 301 21.44 0.74 0.39
CA TYR A 301 22.84 0.45 0.14
C TYR A 301 22.95 -0.44 -1.09
N LEU A 302 23.67 0.06 -2.09
CA LEU A 302 23.82 -0.59 -3.38
C LEU A 302 24.47 -1.98 -3.26
N PRO A 303 24.19 -2.90 -4.19
CA PRO A 303 24.82 -4.22 -4.25
C PRO A 303 26.36 -4.14 -4.22
N ARG A 304 27.02 -5.19 -3.75
CA ARG A 304 28.49 -5.22 -3.59
C ARG A 304 29.10 -6.57 -3.96
N GLY A 305 30.43 -6.60 -4.07
CA GLY A 305 31.17 -7.83 -4.40
C GLY A 305 30.82 -8.33 -5.79
N ARG A 306 30.51 -9.62 -5.93
CA ARG A 306 30.13 -10.24 -7.21
C ARG A 306 28.80 -9.74 -7.79
N ASN A 307 27.97 -9.11 -6.95
CA ASN A 307 26.69 -8.54 -7.36
C ASN A 307 26.77 -7.03 -7.57
N LYS A 308 27.98 -6.44 -7.60
CA LYS A 308 28.13 -5.00 -7.84
C LYS A 308 27.48 -4.64 -9.18
N LEU A 309 26.79 -3.50 -9.22
CA LEU A 309 26.17 -3.02 -10.45
C LEU A 309 27.27 -2.63 -11.43
N GLU A 310 27.18 -3.18 -12.65
CA GLU A 310 28.02 -2.78 -13.78
C GLU A 310 27.45 -1.50 -14.40
N ALA A 311 28.20 -0.89 -15.32
CA ALA A 311 27.68 0.25 -16.07
C ALA A 311 26.39 -0.08 -16.84
N GLY A 312 25.35 0.74 -16.68
CA GLY A 312 24.05 0.51 -17.32
C GLY A 312 22.89 1.29 -16.69
N LEU A 313 21.70 1.13 -17.27
CA LEU A 313 20.44 1.65 -16.73
C LEU A 313 19.70 0.55 -15.97
N TYR A 314 19.21 0.89 -14.78
CA TYR A 314 18.55 -0.02 -13.86
C TYR A 314 17.17 0.50 -13.48
N SER A 315 16.17 -0.39 -13.54
CA SER A 315 14.91 -0.20 -12.85
C SER A 315 15.11 -0.40 -11.35
N ILE A 316 14.42 0.38 -10.53
CA ILE A 316 14.36 0.17 -9.08
C ILE A 316 13.03 -0.49 -8.76
N ILE A 317 13.07 -1.69 -8.18
CA ILE A 317 11.89 -2.45 -7.76
C ILE A 317 11.85 -2.39 -6.23
N ILE A 318 10.82 -1.76 -5.67
CA ILE A 318 10.57 -1.66 -4.24
C ILE A 318 9.38 -2.56 -3.89
N GLN A 319 9.57 -3.52 -2.99
CA GLN A 319 8.52 -4.46 -2.61
C GLN A 319 8.35 -4.57 -1.09
N ASN A 320 7.13 -4.39 -0.61
CA ASN A 320 6.79 -4.76 0.77
C ASN A 320 6.51 -6.27 0.89
N SER A 321 6.05 -6.89 -0.20
CA SER A 321 5.92 -8.35 -0.35
C SER A 321 5.83 -8.72 -1.83
N GLY A 322 5.84 -10.01 -2.16
CA GLY A 322 5.84 -10.48 -3.56
C GLY A 322 4.65 -10.06 -4.43
N GLN A 323 3.57 -9.52 -3.84
CA GLN A 323 2.41 -8.98 -4.56
C GLN A 323 2.23 -7.46 -4.37
N HIS A 324 3.05 -6.85 -3.52
CA HIS A 324 2.98 -5.44 -3.15
C HIS A 324 4.25 -4.74 -3.65
N VAL A 325 4.32 -4.57 -4.96
CA VAL A 325 5.53 -4.19 -5.69
C VAL A 325 5.31 -2.88 -6.43
N ARG A 326 6.31 -1.99 -6.36
CA ARG A 326 6.42 -0.76 -7.14
C ARG A 326 7.69 -0.81 -7.96
N GLU A 327 7.57 -0.67 -9.27
CA GLU A 327 8.71 -0.62 -10.18
C GLU A 327 8.86 0.78 -10.78
N LEU A 328 10.07 1.32 -10.71
CA LEU A 328 10.49 2.59 -11.30
C LEU A 328 11.46 2.27 -12.43
N TYR A 329 11.09 2.54 -13.68
CA TYR A 329 11.84 2.08 -14.84
C TYR A 329 13.01 3.00 -15.16
N GLY A 330 14.21 2.42 -15.34
CA GLY A 330 15.40 3.15 -15.79
C GLY A 330 15.82 4.33 -14.89
N THR A 331 15.43 4.30 -13.61
CA THR A 331 15.60 5.43 -12.68
C THR A 331 17.02 5.57 -12.15
N LEU A 332 17.83 4.51 -12.18
CA LEU A 332 19.23 4.56 -11.78
C LEU A 332 20.16 4.31 -12.97
N SER A 333 21.11 5.22 -13.19
CA SER A 333 22.20 5.08 -14.15
C SER A 333 23.52 4.82 -13.43
N VAL A 334 24.21 3.75 -13.83
CA VAL A 334 25.57 3.45 -13.40
C VAL A 334 26.52 3.76 -14.55
N VAL A 335 27.43 4.69 -14.33
CA VAL A 335 28.37 5.19 -15.35
C VAL A 335 29.70 4.45 -15.20
N PRO A 336 30.32 3.98 -16.30
CA PRO A 336 31.60 3.28 -16.23
C PRO A 336 32.66 4.10 -15.49
N SER A 337 33.42 3.48 -14.59
CA SER A 337 34.49 4.16 -13.84
C SER A 337 35.76 4.37 -14.68
N SER A 338 35.64 4.45 -16.02
CA SER A 338 36.72 4.23 -16.99
C SER A 338 38.07 4.77 -16.52
N GLY A 339 39.12 3.94 -16.61
CA GLY A 339 40.46 4.17 -16.07
C GLY A 339 41.24 5.37 -16.64
N TYR A 340 40.57 6.37 -17.21
CA TYR A 340 41.10 7.72 -17.21
C TYR A 340 41.25 8.17 -15.75
N ARG A 341 42.43 7.87 -15.19
CA ARG A 341 43.07 8.77 -14.24
C ARG A 341 43.13 10.11 -14.94
N LEU A 342 42.09 10.90 -14.75
CA LEU A 342 42.25 12.32 -14.90
C LEU A 342 43.43 12.69 -13.98
N PRO A 343 44.44 13.42 -14.49
CA PRO A 343 45.63 13.75 -13.72
C PRO A 343 45.18 14.36 -12.38
N PRO A 344 45.92 14.15 -11.27
CA PRO A 344 45.54 14.67 -9.97
C PRO A 344 45.68 16.19 -9.99
N THR A 345 44.67 16.85 -10.49
CA THR A 345 44.37 18.25 -10.24
C THR A 345 43.06 18.24 -9.48
N GLU A 346 43.11 18.83 -8.30
CA GLU A 346 41.97 19.13 -7.44
C GLU A 346 40.82 19.70 -8.30
N ASP A 347 39.59 19.30 -7.97
CA ASP A 347 38.32 19.66 -8.63
C ASP A 347 37.91 18.83 -9.87
N PHE A 348 37.65 17.53 -9.69
CA PHE A 348 36.85 16.76 -10.65
C PHE A 348 35.36 16.83 -10.35
N SER A 349 34.62 17.05 -11.44
CA SER A 349 33.21 17.36 -11.46
C SER A 349 32.36 16.16 -11.85
N TYR A 350 31.25 15.97 -11.12
CA TYR A 350 30.25 14.97 -11.44
C TYR A 350 29.51 15.39 -12.70
N GLY A 351 29.38 14.49 -13.66
CA GLY A 351 28.60 14.72 -14.86
C GLY A 351 27.45 13.74 -15.01
N VAL A 352 26.28 14.25 -15.38
CA VAL A 352 25.07 13.46 -15.65
C VAL A 352 24.93 13.35 -17.17
N ALA A 353 25.09 12.14 -17.70
CA ALA A 353 24.87 11.85 -19.11
C ALA A 353 23.44 11.37 -19.32
N THR A 354 22.66 12.09 -20.12
CA THR A 354 21.30 11.73 -20.54
C THR A 354 21.22 11.67 -22.07
N PRO A 355 20.17 11.06 -22.65
CA PRO A 355 19.93 11.10 -24.10
C PRO A 355 19.81 12.52 -24.67
N TYR A 356 19.61 13.51 -23.80
CA TYR A 356 19.41 14.91 -24.13
C TYR A 356 20.67 15.75 -23.94
N GLY A 357 21.76 15.14 -23.46
CA GLY A 357 23.01 15.85 -23.23
C GLY A 357 23.82 15.40 -22.02
N ASN A 358 24.98 16.02 -21.85
CA ASN A 358 25.87 15.75 -20.72
C ASN A 358 26.04 17.02 -19.89
N VAL A 359 25.87 16.94 -18.57
CA VAL A 359 26.28 18.04 -17.68
C VAL A 359 27.66 17.72 -17.09
N SER A 360 28.53 18.70 -16.87
CA SER A 360 29.82 18.56 -16.17
C SER A 360 30.20 19.86 -15.44
N GLY A 361 31.30 19.89 -14.68
CA GLY A 361 31.75 21.10 -13.95
C GLY A 361 31.22 21.28 -12.51
N LEU A 362 30.44 20.33 -11.99
CA LEU A 362 29.82 20.39 -10.66
C LEU A 362 30.80 20.21 -9.49
N ARG A 363 30.61 20.96 -8.40
CA ARG A 363 31.28 20.70 -7.11
C ARG A 363 30.63 19.51 -6.39
N ARG A 364 31.35 18.91 -5.44
CA ARG A 364 30.82 17.81 -4.61
C ARG A 364 29.53 18.24 -3.90
N GLY A 365 28.45 17.49 -4.15
CA GLY A 365 27.11 17.77 -3.59
C GLY A 365 26.22 18.64 -4.47
N GLU A 366 26.70 19.13 -5.62
CA GLU A 366 25.85 19.82 -6.58
C GLU A 366 25.11 18.83 -7.49
N ILE A 367 23.78 18.96 -7.57
CA ILE A 367 22.93 18.13 -8.44
C ILE A 367 22.33 19.04 -9.51
N ILE A 368 22.66 18.76 -10.77
CA ILE A 368 22.00 19.34 -11.94
C ILE A 368 21.32 18.22 -12.71
N ARG A 369 20.08 18.47 -13.13
CA ARG A 369 19.29 17.57 -13.97
C ARG A 369 19.11 18.19 -15.35
N LEU A 370 19.18 17.33 -16.37
CA LEU A 370 18.92 17.68 -17.75
C LEU A 370 17.71 16.88 -18.22
N ASP A 371 16.55 17.53 -18.20
CA ASP A 371 15.25 16.90 -18.41
C ASP A 371 14.55 17.40 -19.67
N HIS A 372 13.55 16.63 -20.11
CA HIS A 372 12.62 17.06 -21.14
C HIS A 372 11.56 17.99 -20.55
N LEU A 373 11.08 18.95 -21.32
CA LEU A 373 9.94 19.76 -20.90
C LEU A 373 8.64 18.97 -20.89
N GLU A 374 7.71 19.35 -20.02
CA GLU A 374 6.32 18.90 -20.14
C GLU A 374 5.77 19.26 -21.54
N PRO A 375 5.04 18.34 -22.22
CA PRO A 375 4.63 18.53 -23.62
C PRO A 375 3.87 19.84 -23.88
N PHE A 376 3.06 20.28 -22.92
CA PHE A 376 2.30 21.54 -23.04
C PHE A 376 3.20 22.79 -22.98
N LYS A 377 4.18 22.79 -22.06
CA LYS A 377 5.17 23.87 -21.92
C LYS A 377 6.06 23.91 -23.16
N GLU A 378 6.50 22.75 -23.64
CA GLU A 378 7.32 22.61 -24.84
C GLU A 378 6.60 23.16 -26.09
N GLN A 379 5.33 22.78 -26.30
CA GLN A 379 4.55 23.28 -27.44
C GLN A 379 4.40 24.79 -27.42
N THR A 380 4.16 25.37 -26.23
CA THR A 380 4.05 26.81 -26.04
C THR A 380 5.36 27.52 -26.40
N LEU A 381 6.49 26.98 -25.94
CA LEU A 381 7.81 27.50 -26.22
C LEU A 381 8.20 27.36 -27.70
N ARG A 382 7.92 26.22 -28.33
CA ARG A 382 8.11 26.03 -29.79
C ARG A 382 7.38 27.09 -30.60
N ASN A 383 6.17 27.46 -30.19
CA ASN A 383 5.39 28.50 -30.88
C ASN A 383 6.04 29.89 -30.81
N SER A 384 6.84 30.19 -29.77
CA SER A 384 7.56 31.46 -29.65
C SER A 384 8.84 31.52 -30.51
N LEU A 385 9.30 30.38 -31.05
CA LEU A 385 10.51 30.24 -31.87
C LEU A 385 10.22 30.24 -33.38
N GLN A 386 9.09 30.79 -33.84
CA GLN A 386 8.68 30.75 -35.26
C GLN A 386 9.70 31.35 -36.25
N GLY A 387 10.57 32.27 -35.81
CA GLY A 387 11.66 32.85 -36.61
C GLY A 387 12.88 31.94 -36.81
N TYR A 388 12.88 30.77 -36.18
CA TYR A 388 14.02 29.87 -36.12
C TYR A 388 13.67 28.47 -36.61
N ILE A 389 14.69 27.72 -37.01
CA ILE A 389 14.67 26.27 -37.23
C ILE A 389 15.30 25.64 -35.98
N LEU A 390 14.56 24.78 -35.28
CA LEU A 390 15.10 24.08 -34.10
C LEU A 390 16.09 23.03 -34.58
N ARG A 391 17.29 23.06 -34.01
CA ARG A 391 18.37 22.12 -34.29
C ARG A 391 18.63 21.17 -33.13
N SER A 392 18.03 21.39 -31.96
CA SER A 392 18.04 20.44 -30.84
C SER A 392 16.63 20.29 -30.25
N PRO A 393 16.41 19.28 -29.38
CA PRO A 393 15.32 19.31 -28.41
C PRO A 393 15.37 20.57 -27.53
N ILE A 394 14.21 20.97 -26.99
CA ILE A 394 14.16 21.97 -25.92
C ILE A 394 14.41 21.24 -24.61
N VAL A 395 15.47 21.59 -23.90
CA VAL A 395 15.91 20.91 -22.67
C VAL A 395 15.78 21.84 -21.47
N GLU A 396 15.34 21.30 -20.33
CA GLU A 396 15.30 22.03 -19.06
C GLU A 396 16.49 21.60 -18.20
N ILE A 397 17.34 22.57 -17.87
CA ILE A 397 18.44 22.40 -16.91
C ILE A 397 17.92 22.89 -15.57
N SER A 398 17.74 21.97 -14.61
CA SER A 398 17.26 22.30 -13.26
C SER A 398 18.31 21.93 -12.21
N SER A 399 18.26 22.59 -11.05
CA SER A 399 19.15 22.31 -9.92
C SER A 399 18.36 22.35 -8.62
N SER A 400 18.70 21.48 -7.68
CA SER A 400 18.11 21.47 -6.33
C SER A 400 19.18 21.72 -5.26
N ASN A 401 18.87 22.56 -4.27
CA ASN A 401 19.67 22.78 -3.05
C ASN A 401 21.14 23.22 -3.26
N THR A 402 21.43 24.06 -4.26
CA THR A 402 22.81 24.45 -4.57
C THR A 402 22.95 25.94 -4.90
N ASN A 403 24.12 26.48 -4.58
CA ASN A 403 24.59 27.76 -5.09
C ASN A 403 25.50 27.44 -6.27
N LEU A 404 24.91 27.38 -7.47
CA LEU A 404 25.55 26.80 -8.65
C LEU A 404 26.91 27.42 -8.94
N SER A 405 27.93 26.58 -8.95
CA SER A 405 29.18 26.89 -9.61
C SER A 405 29.02 26.88 -11.14
N ARG A 406 30.09 27.21 -11.86
CA ARG A 406 30.08 27.16 -13.32
C ARG A 406 29.92 25.71 -13.77
N PHE A 407 28.91 25.42 -14.58
CA PHE A 407 28.73 24.08 -15.14
C PHE A 407 28.70 24.13 -16.67
N SER A 408 29.02 23.01 -17.30
CA SER A 408 28.92 22.83 -18.74
C SER A 408 27.79 21.86 -19.08
N ALA A 409 27.00 22.16 -20.10
CA ALA A 409 25.95 21.30 -20.61
C ALA A 409 26.14 21.08 -22.11
N GLU A 410 26.31 19.83 -22.53
CA GLU A 410 26.37 19.42 -23.94
C GLU A 410 24.96 19.13 -24.42
N ILE A 411 24.47 19.80 -25.47
CA ILE A 411 23.15 19.52 -26.07
C ILE A 411 23.36 18.90 -27.46
N PRO A 412 22.80 17.71 -27.77
CA PRO A 412 22.89 17.11 -29.09
C PRO A 412 22.06 17.92 -30.10
N MET A 413 22.57 18.02 -31.33
CA MET A 413 21.93 18.81 -32.38
C MET A 413 21.98 18.13 -33.75
N ASP A 414 21.00 18.45 -34.60
CA ASP A 414 20.92 17.99 -35.99
C ASP A 414 21.89 18.74 -36.91
N ASN A 415 22.18 18.16 -38.08
CA ASN A 415 22.97 18.78 -39.14
C ASN A 415 22.33 20.05 -39.74
N GLY A 416 23.15 21.05 -40.10
CA GLY A 416 22.68 22.32 -40.67
C GLY A 416 23.81 23.30 -41.01
N GLN A 417 23.49 24.59 -41.18
CA GLN A 417 24.50 25.64 -41.46
C GLN A 417 25.14 26.13 -40.17
N TYR A 418 26.21 25.47 -39.75
CA TYR A 418 26.82 25.65 -38.42
C TYR A 418 27.27 27.08 -38.11
N GLU A 419 27.63 27.88 -39.13
CA GLU A 419 28.02 29.29 -38.96
C GLU A 419 26.88 30.18 -38.45
N LYS A 420 25.63 29.70 -38.52
CA LYS A 420 24.43 30.43 -38.11
C LYS A 420 23.81 29.91 -36.82
N TYR A 421 24.41 28.90 -36.19
CA TYR A 421 23.82 28.29 -34.99
C TYR A 421 23.89 29.25 -33.81
N LYS A 422 22.80 29.27 -33.05
CA LYS A 422 22.67 30.01 -31.80
C LYS A 422 22.16 29.09 -30.71
N VAL A 423 22.66 29.28 -29.50
CA VAL A 423 22.05 28.71 -28.29
C VAL A 423 21.16 29.77 -27.67
N LEU A 424 19.88 29.47 -27.50
CA LEU A 424 18.94 30.35 -26.83
C LEU A 424 18.58 29.80 -25.45
N ARG A 425 18.48 30.70 -24.48
CA ARG A 425 17.97 30.44 -23.13
C ARG A 425 16.64 31.17 -22.95
N TYR A 426 15.62 30.47 -22.50
CA TYR A 426 14.34 31.09 -22.15
C TYR A 426 14.43 31.71 -20.75
N ASN A 427 14.12 33.00 -20.66
CA ASN A 427 14.05 33.71 -19.39
C ASN A 427 12.60 33.72 -18.89
N ASP A 428 12.32 32.97 -17.82
CA ASP A 428 10.97 32.83 -17.26
C ASP A 428 10.38 34.17 -16.76
N VAL A 429 11.22 35.11 -16.35
CA VAL A 429 10.80 36.42 -15.82
C VAL A 429 10.37 37.34 -16.96
N SER A 430 11.19 37.47 -18.01
CA SER A 430 10.89 38.34 -19.15
C SER A 430 9.97 37.66 -20.17
N ARG A 431 9.85 36.32 -20.12
CA ARG A 431 9.17 35.46 -21.10
C ARG A 431 9.73 35.64 -22.52
N LEU A 432 11.03 35.90 -22.61
CA LEU A 432 11.74 36.10 -23.87
C LEU A 432 12.90 35.09 -23.99
N TRP A 433 13.23 34.77 -25.24
CA TRP A 433 14.46 34.05 -25.56
C TRP A 433 15.62 35.03 -25.64
N GLU A 434 16.66 34.73 -24.89
CA GLU A 434 17.93 35.45 -24.89
C GLU A 434 19.00 34.55 -25.51
N GLU A 435 19.92 35.14 -26.28
CA GLU A 435 21.06 34.38 -26.79
C GLU A 435 22.03 34.11 -25.64
N GLU A 436 22.39 32.84 -25.46
CA GLU A 436 23.38 32.46 -24.45
C GLU A 436 24.76 32.94 -24.90
N SER A 437 25.49 33.58 -24.00
CA SER A 437 26.73 34.28 -24.33
C SER A 437 27.95 33.37 -24.38
N SER A 438 27.88 32.21 -23.73
CA SER A 438 29.01 31.29 -23.59
C SER A 438 28.62 29.88 -24.04
N TYR A 439 28.79 29.63 -25.34
CA TYR A 439 28.65 28.30 -25.92
C TYR A 439 29.71 28.03 -27.00
N LEU A 440 29.97 26.75 -27.28
CA LEU A 440 30.78 26.28 -28.38
C LEU A 440 29.96 25.31 -29.24
N ILE A 441 29.96 25.49 -30.55
CA ILE A 441 29.31 24.57 -31.49
C ILE A 441 30.36 23.58 -32.00
N ASN A 442 30.25 22.32 -31.58
CA ASN A 442 31.07 21.24 -32.10
C ASN A 442 30.34 20.54 -33.26
N VAL A 443 30.76 20.91 -34.46
CA VAL A 443 30.20 20.42 -35.72
C VAL A 443 30.50 18.94 -35.95
N VAL A 444 31.68 18.49 -35.51
CA VAL A 444 32.15 17.11 -35.72
C VAL A 444 31.32 16.15 -34.87
N ASP A 445 31.12 16.50 -33.61
CA ASP A 445 30.40 15.66 -32.64
C ASP A 445 28.89 15.96 -32.61
N GLN A 446 28.40 16.90 -33.42
CA GLN A 446 27.00 17.31 -33.49
C GLN A 446 26.44 17.72 -32.11
N LYS A 447 27.19 18.56 -31.38
CA LYS A 447 26.82 19.03 -30.04
C LYS A 447 27.05 20.53 -29.86
N ALA A 448 26.26 21.14 -29.00
CA ALA A 448 26.51 22.48 -28.47
C ALA A 448 26.93 22.39 -27.01
N ASP A 449 28.15 22.83 -26.70
CA ASP A 449 28.69 22.87 -25.34
C ASP A 449 28.41 24.24 -24.74
N ILE A 450 27.46 24.29 -23.81
CA ILE A 450 27.06 25.49 -23.08
C ILE A 450 27.90 25.57 -21.81
N LEU A 451 28.32 26.77 -21.41
CA LEU A 451 29.07 27.00 -20.18
C LEU A 451 28.40 28.12 -19.38
N THR A 452 27.58 27.77 -18.41
CA THR A 452 26.68 28.71 -17.73
C THR A 452 26.71 28.58 -16.21
N TYR A 453 26.12 29.57 -15.54
CA TYR A 453 25.94 29.61 -14.08
C TYR A 453 24.46 29.52 -13.69
N THR A 454 23.57 29.47 -14.67
CA THR A 454 22.12 29.57 -14.46
C THR A 454 21.43 28.33 -14.99
N THR A 455 20.51 27.81 -14.19
CA THR A 455 19.47 26.89 -14.67
C THR A 455 18.49 27.61 -15.58
N GLY A 456 17.73 26.84 -16.35
CA GLY A 456 16.77 27.37 -17.29
C GLY A 456 16.54 26.43 -18.47
N ILE A 457 15.80 26.92 -19.45
CA ILE A 457 15.41 26.14 -20.62
C ILE A 457 16.26 26.56 -21.81
N TYR A 458 16.90 25.60 -22.47
CA TYR A 458 17.87 25.84 -23.53
C TYR A 458 17.47 25.14 -24.83
N VAL A 459 17.87 25.71 -25.95
CA VAL A 459 17.67 25.14 -27.28
C VAL A 459 18.72 25.65 -28.26
N VAL A 460 19.18 24.78 -29.17
CA VAL A 460 20.03 25.13 -30.31
C VAL A 460 19.13 25.42 -31.50
N VAL A 461 19.35 26.57 -32.15
CA VAL A 461 18.53 27.04 -33.27
C VAL A 461 19.36 27.59 -34.42
N GLU A 462 18.75 27.64 -35.60
CA GLU A 462 19.26 28.32 -36.79
C GLU A 462 18.25 29.40 -37.25
N PRO A 463 18.65 30.67 -37.44
CA PRO A 463 17.78 31.71 -38.00
C PRO A 463 17.30 31.36 -39.42
N LYS A 464 16.03 31.62 -39.74
CA LYS A 464 15.46 31.34 -41.07
C LYS A 464 15.96 32.24 -42.21
N TYR A 465 16.68 33.33 -41.91
CA TYR A 465 17.09 34.35 -42.88
C TYR A 465 18.60 34.58 -42.84
#